data_AF-A0A6L7NGI0-F1
#
_entry.id   AF-A0A6L7NGI0-F1
#
_cell.length_a   1.000
_cell.length_b   1.000
_cell.length_c   1.000
_cell.angle_alpha   90.00
_cell.angle_beta   90.00
_cell.angle_gamma   90.00
#
_symmetry.space_group_name_H-M   'P 1'
#
loop_
_entity.id
_entity.type
_entity.pdbx_description
1 polymer ?
#
loop_
_entity_poly.entity_id
_entity_poly.type
_entity_poly.pdbx_seq_one_letter_code
_entity_poly.pdbx_strand_id
1 'polypeptide(L)'
;MHRAAPHHGTLSPLVSRHTRLITGAVVVILWVAIAGVGWWSLRADGPEPVDLEAAVAQLETAAGNESASSSDSTPATESSENSGEAPSAGPGASVTTSTAAAGDDTLSTNSGTETTSWDTEAAGLAGVWTVVTGEGADGATGEVPVSFAGYRVVEVLAGGVDESTVVGRTAEVAGAIELSGGALVAATVQVEMAGLRTDDSHRDSHARGALNTEEFPLAVFRLAEPVELPAGVVEGEGFSGSVLGDLTIKGVTNRVVFDLEARRAGDTIVVVGSAPVIFSDYGVTAPMSVAVISVEDHGIMEFQLFFAR
;
A
#
# COMPACT_ATOMS: atom_id res chain seq x y z
N MET A 1 60.44 -36.15 75.80
CA MET A 1 59.94 -36.87 74.59
C MET A 1 58.43 -36.98 74.74
N HIS A 2 57.71 -35.91 74.41
CA HIS A 2 56.94 -35.65 73.18
C HIS A 2 55.60 -36.40 73.09
N ARG A 3 54.53 -35.60 73.05
CA ARG A 3 53.10 -35.92 73.16
C ARG A 3 52.44 -35.59 71.81
N ALA A 4 51.27 -36.20 71.61
CA ALA A 4 50.12 -35.78 70.78
C ALA A 4 49.84 -36.58 69.49
N ALA A 5 48.61 -37.11 69.43
CA ALA A 5 47.83 -37.50 68.25
C ALA A 5 47.00 -36.26 67.77
N PRO A 6 46.01 -36.34 66.85
CA PRO A 6 45.61 -37.36 65.85
C PRO A 6 45.31 -36.76 64.44
N HIS A 7 44.87 -37.58 63.46
CA HIS A 7 43.69 -37.39 62.57
C HIS A 7 43.84 -38.12 61.21
N HIS A 8 42.90 -39.02 60.93
CA HIS A 8 42.71 -39.69 59.64
C HIS A 8 41.96 -38.76 58.67
N GLY A 9 42.57 -38.46 57.52
CA GLY A 9 41.92 -37.82 56.37
C GLY A 9 41.74 -38.82 55.22
N THR A 10 40.50 -39.07 54.84
CA THR A 10 40.10 -39.84 53.66
C THR A 10 40.23 -38.98 52.40
N LEU A 11 41.06 -39.40 51.44
CA LEU A 11 41.15 -38.78 50.12
C LEU A 11 40.08 -39.39 49.20
N SER A 12 39.25 -38.54 48.59
CA SER A 12 38.30 -38.91 47.54
C SER A 12 39.01 -39.00 46.18
N PRO A 13 38.58 -39.87 45.25
CA PRO A 13 39.12 -39.89 43.89
C PRO A 13 38.51 -38.76 43.03
N LEU A 14 39.36 -37.93 42.41
CA LEU A 14 38.97 -37.02 41.34
C LEU A 14 38.58 -37.83 40.09
N VAL A 15 37.30 -37.78 39.70
CA VAL A 15 36.84 -38.22 38.39
C VAL A 15 37.14 -37.11 37.36
N SER A 16 38.05 -37.42 36.43
CA SER A 16 38.34 -36.64 35.22
C SER A 16 37.11 -36.61 34.29
N ARG A 17 36.66 -35.41 33.91
CA ARG A 17 35.64 -35.19 32.88
C ARG A 17 36.26 -34.49 31.66
N HIS A 18 36.85 -35.25 30.72
CA HIS A 18 37.35 -34.69 29.46
C HIS A 18 37.10 -35.61 28.26
N THR A 19 35.86 -36.06 28.03
CA THR A 19 35.54 -36.82 26.79
C THR A 19 34.14 -36.54 26.24
N ARG A 20 33.61 -35.32 26.39
CA ARG A 20 32.34 -34.92 25.76
C ARG A 20 32.43 -33.66 24.88
N LEU A 21 33.64 -33.20 24.55
CA LEU A 21 33.83 -31.93 23.82
C LEU A 21 34.01 -32.09 22.29
N ILE A 22 34.35 -33.27 21.77
CA ILE A 22 34.75 -33.40 20.36
C ILE A 22 33.55 -33.64 19.42
N THR A 23 32.48 -34.28 19.89
CA THR A 23 31.27 -34.50 19.05
C THR A 23 30.43 -33.22 18.90
N GLY A 24 30.48 -32.29 19.86
CA GLY A 24 29.75 -31.03 19.80
C GLY A 24 30.35 -30.02 18.81
N ALA A 25 31.68 -29.99 18.67
CA ALA A 25 32.35 -29.02 17.79
C ALA A 25 32.05 -29.25 16.30
N VAL A 26 31.90 -30.50 15.87
CA VAL A 26 31.60 -30.82 14.45
C VAL A 26 30.15 -30.50 14.07
N VAL A 27 29.20 -30.64 15.00
CA VAL A 27 27.79 -30.26 14.78
C VAL A 27 27.61 -28.74 14.76
N VAL A 28 28.34 -28.00 15.61
CA VAL A 28 28.32 -26.52 15.63
C VAL A 28 28.89 -25.93 14.34
N ILE A 29 29.95 -26.49 13.77
CA ILE A 29 30.54 -26.00 12.51
C ILE A 29 29.60 -26.25 11.32
N LEU A 30 28.85 -27.36 11.31
CA LEU A 30 27.87 -27.64 10.25
C LEU A 30 26.64 -26.72 10.34
N TRP A 31 26.22 -26.33 11.56
CA TRP A 31 25.19 -25.30 11.77
C TRP A 31 25.67 -23.90 11.39
N VAL A 32 26.94 -23.56 11.62
CA VAL A 32 27.53 -22.27 11.20
C VAL A 32 27.69 -22.19 9.68
N ALA A 33 27.86 -23.31 8.96
CA ALA A 33 27.92 -23.31 7.50
C ALA A 33 26.52 -23.19 6.85
N ILE A 34 25.48 -23.80 7.43
CA ILE A 34 24.09 -23.64 6.96
C ILE A 34 23.54 -22.26 7.38
N ALA A 35 23.88 -21.79 8.57
CA ALA A 35 23.58 -20.42 8.99
C ALA A 35 24.40 -19.39 8.19
N GLY A 36 25.62 -19.69 7.74
CA GLY A 36 26.47 -18.76 6.98
C GLY A 36 25.93 -18.41 5.59
N VAL A 37 25.21 -19.33 4.94
CA VAL A 37 24.53 -19.05 3.66
C VAL A 37 23.19 -18.33 3.88
N GLY A 38 22.52 -18.53 5.02
CA GLY A 38 21.30 -17.80 5.39
C GLY A 38 21.54 -16.42 6.04
N TRP A 39 22.66 -16.22 6.73
CA TRP A 39 23.01 -14.99 7.45
C TRP A 39 23.36 -13.84 6.50
N TRP A 40 23.82 -14.15 5.28
CA TRP A 40 24.09 -13.13 4.27
C TRP A 40 22.81 -12.65 3.57
N SER A 41 21.72 -13.43 3.61
CA SER A 41 20.43 -13.09 3.00
C SER A 41 19.45 -12.39 3.95
N LEU A 42 19.81 -12.22 5.23
CA LEU A 42 18.93 -11.69 6.29
C LEU A 42 19.40 -10.32 6.83
N ARG A 43 20.28 -9.62 6.12
CA ARG A 43 20.42 -8.16 6.31
C ARG A 43 19.30 -7.52 5.50
N ALA A 44 18.10 -7.51 6.06
CA ALA A 44 16.92 -6.97 5.40
C ALA A 44 17.02 -5.44 5.41
N ASP A 45 17.41 -4.86 4.28
CA ASP A 45 16.89 -3.56 3.91
C ASP A 45 15.36 -3.71 3.87
N GLY A 46 14.62 -2.86 4.58
CA GLY A 46 13.16 -2.88 4.56
C GLY A 46 12.62 -2.77 3.12
N PRO A 47 11.34 -3.09 2.87
CA PRO A 47 10.77 -3.00 1.53
C PRO A 47 11.07 -1.63 0.90
N GLU A 48 11.27 -1.59 -0.42
CA GLU A 48 11.62 -0.36 -1.15
C GLU A 48 10.63 0.79 -0.85
N PRO A 49 11.10 2.05 -0.84
CA PRO A 49 10.25 3.24 -0.77
C PRO A 49 9.12 3.22 -1.81
N VAL A 50 8.05 3.95 -1.53
CA VAL A 50 6.98 4.16 -2.51
C VAL A 50 7.54 4.78 -3.79
N ASP A 51 7.12 4.24 -4.94
CA ASP A 51 7.58 4.67 -6.27
C ASP A 51 6.38 4.65 -7.23
N LEU A 52 6.21 5.75 -7.98
CA LEU A 52 5.05 5.93 -8.85
C LEU A 52 5.05 4.93 -10.01
N GLU A 53 6.22 4.62 -10.57
CA GLU A 53 6.33 3.72 -11.72
C GLU A 53 6.02 2.27 -11.31
N ALA A 54 6.57 1.84 -10.18
CA ALA A 54 6.24 0.55 -9.58
C ALA A 54 4.75 0.42 -9.26
N ALA A 55 4.13 1.49 -8.73
CA ALA A 55 2.70 1.52 -8.44
C ALA A 55 1.84 1.44 -9.71
N VAL A 56 2.23 2.15 -10.79
CA VAL A 56 1.54 2.07 -12.09
C VAL A 56 1.70 0.68 -12.71
N ALA A 57 2.87 0.04 -12.61
CA ALA A 57 3.09 -1.31 -13.13
C ALA A 57 2.22 -2.38 -12.42
N GLN A 58 1.82 -2.15 -11.15
CA GLN A 58 0.86 -3.02 -10.45
C GLN A 58 -0.51 -3.02 -11.14
N LEU A 59 -0.99 -1.86 -11.62
CA LEU A 59 -2.25 -1.76 -12.36
C LEU A 59 -2.19 -2.54 -13.68
N GLU A 60 -1.08 -2.43 -14.41
CA GLU A 60 -0.91 -3.12 -15.68
C GLU A 60 -0.87 -4.64 -15.51
N THR A 61 -0.21 -5.11 -14.45
CA THR A 61 -0.13 -6.53 -14.11
C THR A 61 -1.51 -7.08 -13.73
N ALA A 62 -2.29 -6.34 -12.93
CA ALA A 62 -3.64 -6.72 -12.57
C ALA A 62 -4.55 -6.83 -13.80
N ALA A 63 -4.53 -5.83 -14.69
CA ALA A 63 -5.30 -5.83 -15.94
C ALA A 63 -4.91 -6.99 -16.88
N GLY A 64 -3.61 -7.32 -16.96
CA GLY A 64 -3.13 -8.46 -17.74
C GLY A 64 -3.64 -9.82 -17.24
N ASN A 65 -3.81 -9.97 -15.93
CA ASN A 65 -4.26 -11.22 -15.32
C ASN A 65 -5.78 -11.46 -15.47
N GLU A 66 -6.59 -10.40 -15.55
CA GLU A 66 -8.02 -10.49 -15.89
C GLU A 66 -8.25 -10.97 -17.33
N SER A 67 -7.39 -10.53 -18.26
CA SER A 67 -7.49 -10.92 -19.67
C SER A 67 -7.08 -12.38 -19.93
N ALA A 68 -6.24 -12.98 -19.08
CA ALA A 68 -5.86 -14.38 -19.18
C ALA A 68 -6.93 -15.34 -18.63
N SER A 69 -7.70 -14.92 -17.62
CA SER A 69 -8.72 -15.76 -16.98
C SER A 69 -9.99 -15.99 -17.83
N SER A 70 -10.20 -15.19 -18.87
CA SER A 70 -11.35 -15.28 -19.78
C SER A 70 -11.15 -16.25 -20.96
N SER A 71 -10.07 -17.05 -20.96
CA SER A 71 -9.74 -17.97 -22.05
C SER A 71 -9.59 -19.44 -21.62
N ASP A 72 -10.52 -19.96 -20.80
CA ASP A 72 -10.79 -21.41 -20.77
C ASP A 72 -12.30 -21.67 -20.71
N SER A 73 -12.89 -21.80 -21.89
CA SER A 73 -14.23 -22.37 -22.07
C SER A 73 -14.18 -23.14 -23.39
N THR A 74 -13.70 -24.38 -23.29
CA THR A 74 -13.73 -25.36 -24.37
C THR A 74 -15.19 -25.76 -24.64
N PRO A 75 -15.76 -25.55 -25.83
CA PRO A 75 -16.95 -26.29 -26.23
C PRO A 75 -16.50 -27.62 -26.84
N ALA A 76 -16.94 -28.72 -26.23
CA ALA A 76 -16.85 -30.04 -26.84
C ALA A 76 -17.62 -30.04 -28.17
N THR A 77 -16.90 -30.31 -29.26
CA THR A 77 -17.48 -30.56 -30.58
C THR A 77 -17.76 -32.05 -30.70
N GLU A 78 -19.04 -32.44 -30.65
CA GLU A 78 -19.49 -33.70 -31.22
C GLU A 78 -20.21 -33.44 -32.54
N SER A 79 -19.74 -34.14 -33.56
CA SER A 79 -20.20 -34.12 -34.93
C SER A 79 -21.53 -34.88 -35.08
N SER A 80 -22.44 -34.39 -35.92
CA SER A 80 -23.22 -35.24 -36.81
C SER A 80 -23.82 -34.43 -37.97
N GLU A 81 -23.57 -34.96 -39.16
CA GLU A 81 -24.05 -34.51 -40.46
C GLU A 81 -25.54 -34.83 -40.65
N ASN A 82 -26.24 -34.02 -41.47
CA ASN A 82 -26.90 -34.47 -42.71
C ASN A 82 -28.26 -33.79 -43.00
N SER A 83 -28.27 -33.07 -44.13
CA SER A 83 -29.31 -32.93 -45.17
C SER A 83 -30.76 -32.52 -44.86
N GLY A 84 -31.22 -31.53 -45.64
CA GLY A 84 -32.47 -31.68 -46.41
C GLY A 84 -33.43 -30.48 -46.44
N GLU A 85 -33.64 -29.98 -47.66
CA GLU A 85 -34.90 -29.43 -48.20
C GLU A 85 -35.41 -28.03 -47.76
N ALA A 86 -35.47 -27.13 -48.75
CA ALA A 86 -36.38 -25.96 -48.81
C ALA A 86 -37.70 -26.37 -49.52
N PRO A 87 -38.68 -25.50 -49.87
CA PRO A 87 -39.04 -24.13 -49.46
C PRO A 87 -40.56 -23.99 -49.11
N SER A 88 -41.04 -22.78 -48.78
CA SER A 88 -42.28 -22.15 -49.36
C SER A 88 -42.89 -21.03 -48.48
N ALA A 89 -43.21 -19.90 -49.16
CA ALA A 89 -44.32 -18.92 -49.01
C ALA A 89 -44.70 -18.40 -47.60
N GLY A 90 -45.00 -17.13 -47.35
CA GLY A 90 -45.39 -15.97 -48.18
C GLY A 90 -45.73 -14.78 -47.26
N PRO A 91 -46.19 -13.63 -47.79
CA PRO A 91 -46.03 -12.32 -47.15
C PRO A 91 -47.24 -11.87 -46.33
N GLY A 92 -47.00 -11.02 -45.33
CA GLY A 92 -48.03 -10.37 -44.52
C GLY A 92 -47.66 -8.92 -44.20
N ALA A 93 -48.11 -8.01 -45.04
CA ALA A 93 -48.14 -6.58 -44.76
C ALA A 93 -49.29 -6.27 -43.80
N SER A 94 -49.11 -5.28 -42.91
CA SER A 94 -50.19 -4.40 -42.49
C SER A 94 -49.64 -3.06 -42.03
N VAL A 95 -50.10 -2.04 -42.77
CA VAL A 95 -49.98 -0.61 -42.55
C VAL A 95 -50.97 -0.18 -41.46
N THR A 96 -50.65 0.81 -40.64
CA THR A 96 -51.65 1.78 -40.18
C THR A 96 -51.01 3.17 -40.04
N THR A 97 -51.71 4.12 -40.64
CA THR A 97 -51.43 5.55 -40.84
C THR A 97 -52.07 6.44 -39.77
N SER A 98 -51.43 7.58 -39.45
CA SER A 98 -52.03 8.83 -38.94
C SER A 98 -50.89 9.89 -38.99
N THR A 99 -50.79 10.93 -39.86
CA THR A 99 -51.65 12.05 -40.33
C THR A 99 -52.29 12.81 -39.17
N ALA A 100 -52.06 14.11 -38.87
CA ALA A 100 -51.37 15.29 -39.41
C ALA A 100 -51.05 16.22 -38.19
N ALA A 101 -50.35 17.36 -38.20
CA ALA A 101 -50.34 18.50 -39.11
C ALA A 101 -49.18 19.47 -38.77
N ALA A 102 -48.86 20.33 -39.74
CA ALA A 102 -47.81 21.34 -39.74
C ALA A 102 -48.08 22.57 -38.85
N GLY A 103 -47.00 23.27 -38.49
CA GLY A 103 -47.00 24.61 -37.89
C GLY A 103 -45.58 25.10 -37.62
N ASP A 104 -45.09 25.92 -38.55
CA ASP A 104 -43.86 26.71 -38.56
C ASP A 104 -43.76 27.69 -37.38
N ASP A 105 -42.58 27.88 -36.76
CA ASP A 105 -41.87 29.16 -36.74
C ASP A 105 -40.59 29.08 -35.87
N THR A 106 -39.61 29.79 -36.38
CA THR A 106 -38.21 29.96 -36.06
C THR A 106 -37.92 30.69 -34.74
N LEU A 107 -36.91 30.20 -33.99
CA LEU A 107 -35.91 31.03 -33.30
C LEU A 107 -34.82 30.13 -32.70
N SER A 108 -33.80 29.88 -33.52
CA SER A 108 -32.54 29.31 -33.06
C SER A 108 -31.75 30.43 -32.35
N THR A 109 -31.87 30.51 -31.03
CA THR A 109 -30.91 31.26 -30.21
C THR A 109 -29.71 30.36 -29.98
N ASN A 110 -28.75 30.45 -30.90
CA ASN A 110 -27.37 30.05 -30.66
C ASN A 110 -26.78 30.99 -29.61
N SER A 111 -26.97 30.69 -28.33
CA SER A 111 -26.05 31.15 -27.30
C SER A 111 -24.79 30.31 -27.44
N GLY A 112 -23.88 30.80 -28.29
CA GLY A 112 -22.49 30.36 -28.29
C GLY A 112 -21.93 30.63 -26.91
N THR A 113 -21.88 29.59 -26.08
CA THR A 113 -20.87 29.52 -25.03
C THR A 113 -19.60 29.25 -25.81
N GLU A 114 -18.76 30.27 -25.98
CA GLU A 114 -17.36 30.05 -26.29
C GLU A 114 -16.75 29.35 -25.08
N THR A 115 -16.99 28.04 -25.00
CA THR A 115 -16.27 27.14 -24.11
C THR A 115 -14.86 27.10 -24.68
N THR A 116 -13.99 27.93 -24.10
CA THR A 116 -12.55 27.81 -24.21
C THR A 116 -12.18 26.34 -24.07
N SER A 117 -11.37 25.79 -24.98
CA SER A 117 -11.02 24.36 -24.98
C SER A 117 -10.41 23.87 -23.65
N TRP A 118 -9.96 24.78 -22.79
CA TRP A 118 -9.50 24.54 -21.41
C TRP A 118 -10.61 24.04 -20.46
N ASP A 119 -11.88 24.38 -20.70
CA ASP A 119 -13.01 23.91 -19.90
C ASP A 119 -13.39 22.44 -20.23
N THR A 120 -13.04 21.96 -21.43
CA THR A 120 -13.27 20.57 -21.83
C THR A 120 -12.13 19.65 -21.39
N GLU A 121 -10.92 20.19 -21.28
CA GLU A 121 -9.71 19.46 -20.87
C GLU A 121 -9.73 19.17 -19.35
N ALA A 122 -10.08 20.16 -18.52
CA ALA A 122 -10.28 19.96 -17.08
C ALA A 122 -11.48 19.04 -16.74
N ALA A 123 -12.42 18.85 -17.68
CA ALA A 123 -13.58 17.99 -17.48
C ALA A 123 -13.22 16.49 -17.37
N GLY A 124 -12.05 16.07 -17.87
CA GLY A 124 -11.64 14.66 -17.84
C GLY A 124 -11.45 14.09 -16.42
N LEU A 125 -10.92 14.90 -15.51
CA LEU A 125 -10.59 14.50 -14.12
C LEU A 125 -11.62 14.96 -13.08
N ALA A 126 -12.47 15.93 -13.40
CA ALA A 126 -13.40 16.53 -12.46
C ALA A 126 -14.34 15.50 -11.79
N GLY A 127 -14.59 15.64 -10.49
CA GLY A 127 -15.46 14.77 -9.72
C GLY A 127 -14.79 14.20 -8.47
N VAL A 128 -15.51 13.30 -7.80
CA VAL A 128 -15.04 12.61 -6.59
C VAL A 128 -14.43 11.28 -6.97
N TRP A 129 -13.27 10.98 -6.41
CA TRP A 129 -12.58 9.70 -6.56
C TRP A 129 -12.35 9.09 -5.19
N THR A 130 -12.56 7.79 -5.03
CA THR A 130 -12.44 7.06 -3.77
C THR A 130 -11.28 6.07 -3.81
N VAL A 131 -10.64 5.87 -2.65
CA VAL A 131 -9.55 4.89 -2.51
C VAL A 131 -10.03 3.50 -2.90
N VAL A 132 -9.29 2.84 -3.78
CA VAL A 132 -9.46 1.42 -4.12
C VAL A 132 -8.81 0.60 -3.01
N THR A 133 -9.62 -0.15 -2.29
CA THR A 133 -9.15 -1.11 -1.28
C THR A 133 -8.94 -2.46 -1.93
N GLY A 134 -7.74 -3.04 -1.78
CA GLY A 134 -7.54 -4.46 -2.06
C GLY A 134 -8.22 -5.27 -0.96
N GLU A 135 -9.35 -5.90 -1.25
CA GLU A 135 -9.89 -6.92 -0.33
C GLU A 135 -8.90 -8.08 -0.26
N GLY A 136 -8.42 -8.38 0.95
CA GLY A 136 -8.22 -9.76 1.39
C GLY A 136 -6.99 -10.52 0.89
N ALA A 137 -6.19 -10.95 1.86
CA ALA A 137 -5.37 -12.15 1.77
C ALA A 137 -6.24 -13.44 1.77
N ASP A 138 -7.28 -13.53 0.94
CA ASP A 138 -8.15 -14.70 0.80
C ASP A 138 -8.21 -15.31 -0.62
N GLY A 139 -7.34 -14.85 -1.53
CA GLY A 139 -6.84 -15.70 -2.61
C GLY A 139 -7.87 -16.07 -3.68
N ALA A 140 -8.62 -15.08 -4.21
CA ALA A 140 -9.37 -15.26 -5.43
C ALA A 140 -9.15 -14.08 -6.40
N THR A 141 -8.57 -14.42 -7.57
CA THR A 141 -8.51 -13.66 -8.84
C THR A 141 -7.77 -12.31 -8.85
N GLY A 142 -6.56 -12.29 -9.43
CA GLY A 142 -5.79 -11.06 -9.67
C GLY A 142 -5.14 -10.50 -8.41
N GLU A 143 -3.87 -10.11 -8.47
CA GLU A 143 -3.30 -9.31 -7.38
C GLU A 143 -3.86 -7.90 -7.52
N VAL A 144 -4.91 -7.58 -6.76
CA VAL A 144 -5.55 -6.26 -6.77
C VAL A 144 -4.50 -5.22 -6.35
N PRO A 145 -4.35 -4.09 -7.07
CA PRO A 145 -3.48 -3.00 -6.64
C PRO A 145 -3.82 -2.60 -5.20
N VAL A 146 -2.83 -2.65 -4.31
CA VAL A 146 -3.07 -2.42 -2.88
C VAL A 146 -2.77 -0.97 -2.52
N SER A 147 -3.80 -0.23 -2.16
CA SER A 147 -3.62 1.04 -1.46
C SER A 147 -3.12 0.79 -0.04
N PHE A 148 -2.08 1.51 0.38
CA PHE A 148 -1.55 1.42 1.74
C PHE A 148 -1.02 2.75 2.25
N ALA A 149 -0.92 2.85 3.58
CA ALA A 149 -0.22 3.91 4.27
C ALA A 149 0.66 3.33 5.38
N GLY A 150 1.71 4.05 5.76
CA GLY A 150 2.67 3.54 6.70
C GLY A 150 3.77 4.53 7.08
N TYR A 151 4.82 3.98 7.67
CA TYR A 151 5.99 4.72 8.10
C TYR A 151 7.27 3.94 7.86
N ARG A 152 8.37 4.69 7.80
CA ARG A 152 9.76 4.23 7.83
C ARG A 152 10.48 4.91 8.99
N VAL A 153 11.23 4.13 9.75
CA VAL A 153 12.11 4.66 10.81
C VAL A 153 13.48 4.04 10.64
N VAL A 154 14.52 4.88 10.69
CA VAL A 154 15.89 4.39 10.77
C VAL A 154 16.17 4.00 12.22
N GLU A 155 16.90 2.91 12.40
CA GLU A 155 17.35 2.42 13.70
C GLU A 155 18.86 2.21 13.68
N VAL A 156 19.52 2.64 14.76
CA VAL A 156 20.95 2.39 14.98
C VAL A 156 21.12 1.21 15.94
N LEU A 157 21.66 0.11 15.44
CA LEU A 157 21.80 -1.13 16.21
C LEU A 157 22.96 -1.08 17.22
N ALA A 158 22.85 -1.90 18.27
CA ALA A 158 23.90 -2.10 19.28
C ALA A 158 25.23 -2.57 18.67
N GLY A 159 26.13 -1.61 18.45
CA GLY A 159 27.40 -1.79 17.74
C GLY A 159 27.81 -0.57 16.92
N GLY A 160 26.86 0.28 16.52
CA GLY A 160 27.10 1.59 15.90
C GLY A 160 27.68 1.56 14.48
N VAL A 161 27.67 0.41 13.81
CA VAL A 161 28.22 0.24 12.45
C VAL A 161 27.14 -0.06 11.41
N ASP A 162 25.97 -0.54 11.83
CA ASP A 162 24.89 -0.94 10.94
C ASP A 162 23.60 -0.16 11.29
N GLU A 163 23.03 0.52 10.28
CA GLU A 163 21.71 1.12 10.30
C GLU A 163 20.70 0.13 9.71
N SER A 164 19.48 0.08 10.25
CA SER A 164 18.38 -0.72 9.70
C SER A 164 17.15 0.16 9.53
N THR A 165 16.40 -0.03 8.44
CA THR A 165 15.14 0.69 8.23
C THR A 165 13.97 -0.22 8.59
N VAL A 166 13.22 0.20 9.59
CA VAL A 166 11.95 -0.40 9.97
C VAL A 166 10.84 0.17 9.13
N VAL A 167 10.04 -0.69 8.51
CA VAL A 167 8.86 -0.28 7.74
C VAL A 167 7.61 -0.90 8.35
N GLY A 168 6.61 -0.06 8.62
CA GLY A 168 5.28 -0.48 9.05
C GLY A 168 4.21 0.04 8.10
N ARG A 169 3.41 -0.86 7.52
CA ARG A 169 2.34 -0.50 6.56
C ARG A 169 1.02 -1.17 6.92
N THR A 170 -0.07 -0.58 6.46
CA THR A 170 -1.41 -1.20 6.48
C THR A 170 -2.15 -0.90 5.18
N ALA A 171 -2.93 -1.88 4.72
CA ALA A 171 -3.85 -1.73 3.60
C ALA A 171 -5.25 -1.27 4.04
N GLU A 172 -5.49 -1.13 5.34
CA GLU A 172 -6.75 -0.65 5.91
C GLU A 172 -6.85 0.87 5.77
N VAL A 173 -7.02 1.33 4.53
CA VAL A 173 -7.07 2.75 4.15
C VAL A 173 -8.38 3.03 3.45
N ALA A 174 -9.03 4.13 3.85
CA ALA A 174 -10.21 4.67 3.19
C ALA A 174 -9.99 6.15 2.88
N GLY A 175 -10.61 6.65 1.82
CA GLY A 175 -10.47 8.07 1.50
C GLY A 175 -11.17 8.48 0.22
N ALA A 176 -11.20 9.79 0.01
CA ALA A 176 -11.70 10.39 -1.20
C ALA A 176 -10.95 11.69 -1.53
N ILE A 177 -10.86 11.99 -2.82
CA ILE A 177 -10.41 13.26 -3.35
C ILE A 177 -11.50 13.89 -4.22
N GLU A 178 -11.56 15.21 -4.28
CA GLU A 178 -12.43 15.96 -5.18
C GLU A 178 -11.56 16.82 -6.09
N LEU A 179 -11.71 16.62 -7.39
CA LEU A 179 -11.06 17.40 -8.43
C LEU A 179 -12.08 18.32 -9.08
N SER A 180 -11.76 19.61 -9.19
CA SER A 180 -12.64 20.60 -9.80
C SER A 180 -11.83 21.78 -10.35
N GLY A 181 -12.21 22.27 -11.53
CA GLY A 181 -11.56 23.44 -12.14
C GLY A 181 -10.04 23.30 -12.35
N GLY A 182 -9.55 22.09 -12.62
CA GLY A 182 -8.11 21.82 -12.77
C GLY A 182 -7.33 21.80 -11.44
N ALA A 183 -8.01 21.67 -10.30
CA ALA A 183 -7.37 21.63 -8.98
C ALA A 183 -7.90 20.46 -8.13
N LEU A 184 -7.05 19.97 -7.22
CA LEU A 184 -7.46 19.20 -6.06
C LEU A 184 -8.06 20.15 -5.04
N VAL A 185 -9.38 20.09 -4.84
CA VAL A 185 -10.11 21.03 -3.97
C VAL A 185 -10.49 20.44 -2.62
N ALA A 186 -10.53 19.11 -2.52
CA ALA A 186 -10.69 18.41 -1.25
C ALA A 186 -9.94 17.07 -1.28
N ALA A 187 -9.38 16.67 -0.15
CA ALA A 187 -8.88 15.31 0.08
C ALA A 187 -9.12 14.92 1.53
N THR A 188 -9.51 13.67 1.76
CA THR A 188 -9.55 13.06 3.08
C THR A 188 -9.09 11.62 2.97
N VAL A 189 -8.11 11.24 3.79
CA VAL A 189 -7.60 9.87 3.90
C VAL A 189 -7.63 9.46 5.36
N GLN A 190 -8.10 8.25 5.64
CA GLN A 190 -8.23 7.64 6.95
C GLN A 190 -7.52 6.30 6.94
N VAL A 191 -6.72 6.04 7.97
CA VAL A 191 -5.92 4.83 8.10
C VAL A 191 -6.26 4.17 9.43
N GLU A 192 -6.64 2.90 9.40
CA GLU A 192 -6.86 2.10 10.60
C GLU A 192 -5.52 1.65 11.18
N MET A 193 -5.14 2.25 12.30
CA MET A 193 -3.81 2.11 12.89
C MET A 193 -3.59 0.74 13.53
N ALA A 194 -4.68 0.04 13.90
CA ALA A 194 -4.62 -1.32 14.41
C ALA A 194 -4.10 -2.32 13.36
N GLY A 195 -4.30 -2.01 12.07
CA GLY A 195 -3.85 -2.80 10.94
C GLY A 195 -2.38 -2.64 10.59
N LEU A 196 -1.61 -1.77 11.27
CA LEU A 196 -0.18 -1.58 11.01
C LEU A 196 0.61 -2.87 11.28
N ARG A 197 1.40 -3.27 10.27
CA ARG A 197 2.25 -4.46 10.30
C ARG A 197 3.66 -4.14 9.85
N THR A 198 4.61 -4.73 10.54
CA THR A 198 6.03 -4.77 10.21
C THR A 198 6.46 -6.24 10.07
N ASP A 199 7.75 -6.53 9.82
CA ASP A 199 8.25 -7.92 9.79
C ASP A 199 8.37 -8.61 11.17
N ASP A 200 8.10 -7.88 12.26
CA ASP A 200 8.18 -8.37 13.63
C ASP A 200 6.88 -8.08 14.41
N SER A 201 6.17 -9.16 14.80
CA SER A 201 4.89 -9.07 15.53
C SER A 201 5.00 -8.46 16.94
N HIS A 202 6.16 -8.57 17.59
CA HIS A 202 6.40 -7.88 18.85
C HIS A 202 6.49 -6.38 18.61
N ARG A 203 7.20 -5.94 17.56
CA ARG A 203 7.27 -4.52 17.18
C ARG A 203 5.90 -3.97 16.84
N ASP A 204 5.08 -4.72 16.12
CA ASP A 204 3.69 -4.33 15.84
C ASP A 204 2.89 -4.07 17.12
N SER A 205 3.05 -4.92 18.14
CA SER A 205 2.36 -4.76 19.42
C SER A 205 2.82 -3.51 20.19
N HIS A 206 4.13 -3.21 20.14
CA HIS A 206 4.68 -2.00 20.75
C HIS A 206 4.24 -0.74 20.01
N ALA A 207 4.24 -0.75 18.67
CA ALA A 207 3.77 0.37 17.86
C ALA A 207 2.30 0.70 18.16
N ARG A 208 1.41 -0.31 18.19
CA ARG A 208 0.00 -0.12 18.57
C ARG A 208 -0.16 0.45 19.98
N GLY A 209 0.62 -0.03 20.93
CA GLY A 209 0.64 0.51 22.30
C GLY A 209 1.12 1.96 22.35
N ALA A 210 2.19 2.30 21.65
CA ALA A 210 2.75 3.66 21.63
C ALA A 210 1.79 4.67 20.97
N LEU A 211 1.09 4.25 19.92
CA LEU A 211 0.05 5.00 19.22
C LEU A 211 -1.29 5.01 19.97
N ASN A 212 -1.46 4.16 20.99
CA ASN A 212 -2.70 3.96 21.74
C ASN A 212 -3.90 3.73 20.80
N THR A 213 -3.75 2.76 19.88
CA THR A 213 -4.73 2.50 18.80
C THR A 213 -6.08 2.01 19.29
N GLU A 214 -6.19 1.58 20.55
CA GLU A 214 -7.48 1.26 21.17
C GLU A 214 -8.33 2.51 21.43
N GLU A 215 -7.69 3.63 21.81
CA GLU A 215 -8.36 4.91 22.05
C GLU A 215 -8.37 5.80 20.80
N PHE A 216 -7.30 5.74 20.00
CA PHE A 216 -7.12 6.50 18.77
C PHE A 216 -6.94 5.55 17.57
N PRO A 217 -8.02 4.90 17.11
CA PRO A 217 -7.92 3.87 16.06
C PRO A 217 -7.53 4.43 14.68
N LEU A 218 -7.85 5.70 14.43
CA LEU A 218 -7.65 6.33 13.12
C LEU A 218 -6.50 7.34 13.13
N ALA A 219 -5.66 7.29 12.09
CA ALA A 219 -4.96 8.47 11.61
C ALA A 219 -5.74 9.09 10.45
N VAL A 220 -5.81 10.43 10.42
CA VAL A 220 -6.64 11.15 9.44
C VAL A 220 -5.84 12.29 8.83
N PHE A 221 -5.80 12.32 7.50
CA PHE A 221 -5.32 13.46 6.72
C PHE A 221 -6.49 14.22 6.11
N ARG A 222 -6.44 15.55 6.13
CA ARG A 222 -7.37 16.43 5.42
C ARG A 222 -6.61 17.52 4.66
N LEU A 223 -6.98 17.74 3.40
CA LEU A 223 -6.43 18.84 2.61
C LEU A 223 -6.69 20.18 3.30
N ALA A 224 -5.66 21.01 3.44
CA ALA A 224 -5.81 22.33 4.04
C ALA A 224 -6.05 23.42 2.99
N GLU A 225 -5.43 23.28 1.81
CA GLU A 225 -5.50 24.28 0.73
C GLU A 225 -5.61 23.58 -0.64
N PRO A 226 -6.38 24.14 -1.59
CA PRO A 226 -6.43 23.58 -2.94
C PRO A 226 -5.07 23.55 -3.64
N VAL A 227 -4.86 22.55 -4.49
CA VAL A 227 -3.61 22.38 -5.25
C VAL A 227 -3.93 22.37 -6.75
N GLU A 228 -3.35 23.33 -7.48
CA GLU A 228 -3.48 23.40 -8.94
C GLU A 228 -2.76 22.22 -9.60
N LEU A 229 -3.42 21.57 -10.55
CA LEU A 229 -2.87 20.46 -11.31
C LEU A 229 -2.48 20.94 -12.71
N PRO A 230 -1.29 20.58 -13.22
CA PRO A 230 -0.93 20.91 -14.59
C PRO A 230 -1.82 20.15 -15.59
N ALA A 231 -2.06 20.75 -16.74
CA ALA A 231 -2.93 20.19 -17.79
C ALA A 231 -2.50 18.77 -18.22
N GLY A 232 -1.18 18.50 -18.25
CA GLY A 232 -0.63 17.19 -18.60
C GLY A 232 -1.14 16.02 -17.74
N VAL A 233 -1.59 16.25 -16.50
CA VAL A 233 -2.17 15.20 -15.64
C VAL A 233 -3.44 14.62 -16.26
N VAL A 234 -4.22 15.45 -16.95
CA VAL A 234 -5.42 15.01 -17.67
C VAL A 234 -5.04 14.03 -18.78
N GLU A 235 -3.92 14.29 -19.44
CA GLU A 235 -3.36 13.51 -20.55
C GLU A 235 -2.59 12.25 -20.08
N GLY A 236 -2.48 12.04 -18.76
CA GLY A 236 -1.78 10.90 -18.17
C GLY A 236 -0.29 11.15 -17.89
N GLU A 237 0.19 12.39 -18.05
CA GLU A 237 1.53 12.76 -17.61
C GLU A 237 1.64 12.70 -16.08
N GLY A 238 2.85 12.40 -15.60
CA GLY A 238 3.15 12.44 -14.17
C GLY A 238 3.14 13.86 -13.63
N PHE A 239 2.57 14.04 -12.44
CA PHE A 239 2.68 15.23 -11.62
C PHE A 239 3.60 14.95 -10.44
N SER A 240 4.46 15.92 -10.11
CA SER A 240 5.21 15.96 -8.85
C SER A 240 4.94 17.30 -8.19
N GLY A 241 4.61 17.29 -6.89
CA GLY A 241 4.32 18.51 -6.15
C GLY A 241 4.16 18.26 -4.67
N SER A 242 3.81 19.33 -3.94
CA SER A 242 3.62 19.26 -2.50
C SER A 242 2.18 19.61 -2.13
N VAL A 243 1.65 18.93 -1.12
CA VAL A 243 0.29 19.13 -0.60
C VAL A 243 0.35 19.47 0.88
N LEU A 244 -0.28 20.59 1.23
CA LEU A 244 -0.43 21.02 2.61
C LEU A 244 -1.73 20.47 3.19
N GLY A 245 -1.66 19.81 4.34
CA GLY A 245 -2.84 19.28 5.02
C GLY A 245 -2.71 19.16 6.53
N ASP A 246 -3.86 18.97 7.17
CA ASP A 246 -3.97 18.69 8.60
C ASP A 246 -3.90 17.18 8.81
N LEU A 247 -2.85 16.73 9.49
CA LEU A 247 -2.61 15.33 9.83
C LEU A 247 -2.90 15.10 11.31
N THR A 248 -3.79 14.16 11.60
CA THR A 248 -4.15 13.76 12.95
C THR A 248 -3.63 12.36 13.23
N ILE A 249 -2.79 12.22 14.25
CA ILE A 249 -2.27 10.95 14.76
C ILE A 249 -2.39 10.97 16.28
N LYS A 250 -2.86 9.88 16.88
CA LYS A 250 -3.03 9.76 18.34
C LYS A 250 -3.84 10.94 18.94
N GLY A 251 -4.86 11.38 18.20
CA GLY A 251 -5.71 12.51 18.59
C GLY A 251 -5.06 13.90 18.52
N VAL A 252 -3.80 14.02 18.11
CA VAL A 252 -3.10 15.31 17.94
C VAL A 252 -3.07 15.67 16.46
N THR A 253 -3.50 16.89 16.13
CA THR A 253 -3.51 17.41 14.75
C THR A 253 -2.39 18.41 14.55
N ASN A 254 -1.55 18.18 13.53
CA ASN A 254 -0.51 19.10 13.09
C ASN A 254 -0.63 19.37 11.58
N ARG A 255 -0.16 20.55 11.17
CA ARG A 255 -0.07 20.94 9.76
C ARG A 255 1.19 20.34 9.14
N VAL A 256 1.04 19.53 8.08
CA VAL A 256 2.15 18.81 7.44
C VAL A 256 2.13 19.03 5.93
N VAL A 257 3.32 19.16 5.34
CA VAL A 257 3.51 19.18 3.89
C VAL A 257 3.94 17.78 3.46
N PHE A 258 3.19 17.19 2.53
CA PHE A 258 3.57 15.95 1.86
C PHE A 258 4.12 16.26 0.49
N ASP A 259 5.25 15.67 0.14
CA ASP A 259 5.71 15.60 -1.23
C ASP A 259 5.09 14.37 -1.87
N LEU A 260 4.51 14.53 -3.06
CA LEU A 260 3.82 13.46 -3.77
C LEU A 260 4.11 13.47 -5.26
N GLU A 261 3.90 12.29 -5.84
CA GLU A 261 3.82 12.09 -7.27
C GLU A 261 2.46 11.45 -7.59
N ALA A 262 1.85 11.88 -8.68
CA ALA A 262 0.57 11.36 -9.13
C ALA A 262 0.57 11.11 -10.63
N ARG A 263 -0.19 10.11 -11.08
CA ARG A 263 -0.43 9.85 -12.49
C ARG A 263 -1.81 9.27 -12.70
N ARG A 264 -2.48 9.71 -13.76
CA ARG A 264 -3.68 9.04 -14.25
C ARG A 264 -3.29 7.87 -15.15
N ALA A 265 -3.73 6.67 -14.79
CA ALA A 265 -3.60 5.45 -15.60
C ALA A 265 -5.00 4.91 -15.91
N GLY A 266 -5.51 5.22 -17.09
CA GLY A 266 -6.89 4.88 -17.49
C GLY A 266 -7.94 5.55 -16.59
N ASP A 267 -8.73 4.72 -15.90
CA ASP A 267 -9.78 5.13 -14.96
C ASP A 267 -9.31 5.09 -13.50
N THR A 268 -7.99 5.03 -13.26
CA THR A 268 -7.40 5.09 -11.92
C THR A 268 -6.43 6.26 -11.83
N ILE A 269 -6.44 6.95 -10.69
CA ILE A 269 -5.38 7.89 -10.31
C ILE A 269 -4.48 7.18 -9.31
N VAL A 270 -3.19 7.09 -9.62
CA VAL A 270 -2.15 6.57 -8.74
C VAL A 270 -1.49 7.75 -8.06
N VAL A 271 -1.36 7.70 -6.73
CA VAL A 271 -0.66 8.71 -5.94
C VAL A 271 0.29 8.03 -4.98
N VAL A 272 1.56 8.39 -5.02
CA VAL A 272 2.55 8.03 -3.99
C VAL A 272 3.03 9.29 -3.31
N GLY A 273 3.35 9.21 -2.04
CA GLY A 273 3.87 10.38 -1.35
C GLY A 273 4.47 10.07 0.00
N SER A 274 5.16 11.07 0.54
CA SER A 274 5.82 10.95 1.83
C SER A 274 5.93 12.30 2.55
N ALA A 275 6.11 12.23 3.87
CA ALA A 275 6.43 13.40 4.69
C ALA A 275 7.27 12.98 5.91
N PRO A 276 8.30 13.76 6.28
CA PRO A 276 8.94 13.59 7.56
C PRO A 276 7.99 14.01 8.69
N VAL A 277 7.95 13.23 9.76
CA VAL A 277 7.18 13.52 10.97
C VAL A 277 8.03 13.27 12.20
N ILE A 278 7.93 14.17 13.19
CA ILE A 278 8.57 14.01 14.49
C ILE A 278 7.57 13.31 15.42
N PHE A 279 7.97 12.22 16.07
CA PHE A 279 7.06 11.42 16.88
C PHE A 279 6.52 12.17 18.10
N SER A 280 7.36 13.02 18.71
CA SER A 280 6.97 13.81 19.87
C SER A 280 5.87 14.83 19.58
N ASP A 281 5.75 15.29 18.32
CA ASP A 281 4.71 16.24 17.92
C ASP A 281 3.30 15.63 17.98
N TYR A 282 3.21 14.30 18.00
CA TYR A 282 1.97 13.53 18.17
C TYR A 282 1.89 12.84 19.54
N GLY A 283 2.80 13.16 20.47
CA GLY A 283 2.87 12.52 21.78
C GLY A 283 3.24 11.02 21.70
N VAL A 284 3.90 10.60 20.63
CA VAL A 284 4.41 9.23 20.47
C VAL A 284 5.85 9.19 21.01
N THR A 285 6.12 8.23 21.89
CA THR A 285 7.47 8.00 22.42
C THR A 285 8.05 6.78 21.73
N ALA A 286 9.16 6.95 21.02
CA ALA A 286 9.86 5.84 20.40
C ALA A 286 10.36 4.87 21.49
N PRO A 287 10.06 3.56 21.39
CA PRO A 287 10.56 2.59 22.34
C PRO A 287 12.06 2.37 22.14
N MET A 288 12.86 2.61 23.18
CA MET A 288 14.25 2.16 23.22
C MET A 288 14.28 0.67 23.59
N SER A 289 14.82 -0.19 22.73
CA SER A 289 15.05 -1.61 23.05
C SER A 289 16.49 -1.84 23.52
N VAL A 290 16.77 -2.91 24.28
CA VAL A 290 18.14 -3.24 24.74
C VAL A 290 19.12 -3.54 23.59
N ALA A 291 18.60 -3.81 22.38
CA ALA A 291 19.38 -4.10 21.17
C ALA A 291 19.51 -2.89 20.23
N VAL A 292 18.76 -1.80 20.49
CA VAL A 292 18.76 -0.56 19.70
C VAL A 292 19.35 0.55 20.56
N ILE A 293 20.45 1.15 20.10
CA ILE A 293 21.10 2.24 20.85
C ILE A 293 20.23 3.49 20.81
N SER A 294 19.69 3.79 19.63
CA SER A 294 18.81 4.91 19.38
C SER A 294 17.88 4.60 18.22
N VAL A 295 16.66 5.10 18.31
CA VAL A 295 15.77 5.29 17.18
C VAL A 295 15.82 6.79 16.87
N GLU A 296 15.80 7.17 15.59
CA GLU A 296 15.60 8.58 15.24
C GLU A 296 14.29 9.10 15.86
N ASP A 297 14.29 10.36 16.27
CA ASP A 297 13.11 11.04 16.85
C ASP A 297 12.03 11.39 15.81
N HIS A 298 12.33 11.11 14.54
CA HIS A 298 11.48 11.31 13.39
C HIS A 298 11.42 10.05 12.53
N GLY A 299 10.35 9.94 11.75
CA GLY A 299 10.18 8.94 10.73
C GLY A 299 9.69 9.58 9.43
N ILE A 300 9.73 8.81 8.35
CA ILE A 300 9.10 9.17 7.09
C ILE A 300 7.76 8.46 7.04
N MET A 301 6.66 9.19 7.03
CA MET A 301 5.39 8.60 6.62
C MET A 301 5.35 8.45 5.12
N GLU A 302 4.73 7.39 4.64
CA GLU A 302 4.58 7.11 3.22
C GLU A 302 3.19 6.56 2.91
N PHE A 303 2.76 6.73 1.67
CA PHE A 303 1.54 6.13 1.17
C PHE A 303 1.65 5.81 -0.32
N GLN A 304 0.87 4.82 -0.74
CA GLN A 304 0.56 4.51 -2.13
C GLN A 304 -0.95 4.34 -2.20
N LEU A 305 -1.64 5.19 -2.96
CA LEU A 305 -3.09 5.20 -3.04
C LEU A 305 -3.52 5.11 -4.49
N PHE A 306 -4.44 4.20 -4.77
CA PHE A 306 -5.17 4.12 -6.02
C PHE A 306 -6.55 4.71 -5.80
N PHE A 307 -6.99 5.61 -6.68
CA PHE A 307 -8.33 6.19 -6.63
C PHE A 307 -9.10 5.86 -7.89
N ALA A 308 -10.35 5.45 -7.74
CA ALA A 308 -11.30 5.21 -8.83
C ALA A 308 -12.58 6.04 -8.60
N ARG A 309 -13.38 6.23 -9.66
CA ARG A 309 -14.67 6.92 -9.60
C ARG A 309 -15.84 6.01 -9.22
#